data_AF-A0A920J935-F1
#
_entry.id   AF-A0A920J935-F1
#
_cell.length_a   1.000
_cell.length_b   1.000
_cell.length_c   1.000
_cell.angle_alpha   90.00
_cell.angle_beta   90.00
_cell.angle_gamma   90.00
#
_symmetry.space_group_name_H-M   'P 1'
#
loop_
_entity.id
_entity.type
_entity.pdbx_description
1 polymer ?
#
loop_
_entity_poly.entity_id
_entity_poly.type
_entity_poly.pdbx_seq_one_letter_code
_entity_poly.pdbx_strand_id
1 'polypeptide(L)'
;MFLINKLVDFINLGAIVNKNLREKRFKISSWQIKYFTKAFDFIDLFAGIGGFRKGFESIGGNCVFTSEIDRFAQETYKANFQTNHFFAGDIREVI
;
A
#
# COMPACT_ATOMS: atom_id res chain seq x y z
N MET A 1 -26.46 -27.50 -27.98
CA MET A 1 -26.22 -26.20 -28.66
C MET A 1 -26.40 -24.96 -27.75
N PHE A 2 -26.76 -25.06 -26.46
CA PHE A 2 -27.01 -23.88 -25.61
C PHE A 2 -25.86 -23.56 -24.63
N LEU A 3 -25.06 -24.56 -24.22
CA LEU A 3 -23.94 -24.41 -23.29
C LEU A 3 -22.63 -23.94 -23.95
N ILE A 4 -22.37 -24.33 -25.20
CA ILE A 4 -21.16 -23.93 -25.94
C ILE A 4 -21.23 -22.43 -26.31
N ASN A 5 -22.40 -21.94 -26.73
CA ASN A 5 -22.58 -20.53 -27.07
C ASN A 5 -22.38 -19.62 -25.85
N LYS A 6 -22.89 -20.00 -24.66
CA LYS A 6 -22.63 -19.24 -23.43
C LYS A 6 -21.13 -19.17 -23.06
N LEU A 7 -20.36 -20.24 -23.29
CA LEU A 7 -18.92 -20.26 -23.03
C LEU A 7 -18.14 -19.39 -24.03
N VAL A 8 -18.53 -19.42 -25.31
CA VAL A 8 -17.97 -18.55 -26.35
C VAL A 8 -18.30 -17.08 -26.07
N ASP A 9 -19.50 -16.78 -25.57
CA ASP A 9 -19.89 -15.44 -25.15
C ASP A 9 -19.09 -14.94 -23.94
N PHE A 10 -18.79 -15.79 -22.95
CA PHE A 10 -17.93 -15.44 -21.81
C PHE A 10 -16.47 -15.19 -22.21
N ILE A 11 -15.93 -15.97 -23.15
CA ILE A 11 -14.57 -15.78 -23.68
C ILE A 11 -14.52 -14.48 -24.51
N ASN A 12 -15.54 -14.19 -25.30
CA ASN A 12 -15.64 -12.96 -26.09
C ASN A 12 -15.87 -11.72 -25.20
N LEU A 13 -16.67 -11.80 -24.14
CA LEU A 13 -16.77 -10.77 -23.09
C LEU A 13 -15.42 -10.56 -22.38
N GLY A 14 -14.72 -11.65 -22.05
CA GLY A 14 -13.36 -11.60 -21.49
C GLY A 14 -12.38 -10.89 -22.44
N ALA A 15 -12.46 -11.15 -23.74
CA ALA A 15 -11.63 -10.51 -24.76
C ALA A 15 -11.98 -9.03 -25.02
N ILE A 16 -13.27 -8.67 -24.99
CA ILE A 16 -13.78 -7.29 -25.17
C ILE A 16 -13.47 -6.43 -23.94
N VAL A 17 -13.61 -6.98 -22.74
CA VAL A 17 -13.16 -6.33 -21.49
C VAL A 17 -11.63 -6.16 -21.51
N ASN A 18 -10.88 -7.15 -22.01
CA ASN A 18 -9.41 -7.09 -22.08
C ASN A 18 -8.89 -6.10 -23.16
N LYS A 19 -9.58 -5.95 -24.29
CA LYS A 19 -9.23 -4.95 -25.32
C LYS A 19 -9.45 -3.51 -24.83
N ASN A 20 -10.59 -3.21 -24.19
CA ASN A 20 -10.87 -1.89 -23.64
C ASN A 20 -9.96 -1.52 -22.44
N LEU A 21 -9.48 -2.51 -21.68
CA LEU A 21 -8.53 -2.30 -20.59
C LEU A 21 -7.08 -2.18 -21.06
N ARG A 22 -6.69 -2.80 -22.18
CA ARG A 22 -5.33 -2.68 -22.75
C ARG A 22 -5.04 -1.30 -23.32
N GLU A 23 -6.00 -0.67 -23.98
CA GLU A 23 -5.83 0.71 -24.47
C GLU A 23 -5.91 1.74 -23.34
N LYS A 24 -6.72 1.49 -22.29
CA LYS A 24 -6.75 2.36 -21.10
C LYS A 24 -5.52 2.22 -20.21
N ARG A 25 -4.85 1.06 -20.16
CA ARG A 25 -3.60 0.86 -19.40
C ARG A 25 -2.41 1.61 -19.99
N PHE A 26 -2.42 1.95 -21.28
CA PHE A 26 -1.34 2.70 -21.93
C PHE A 26 -1.43 4.22 -21.77
N LYS A 27 -2.56 4.73 -21.26
CA LYS A 27 -2.79 6.17 -21.03
C LYS A 27 -2.79 6.58 -19.55
N ILE A 28 -2.72 5.61 -18.65
CA ILE A 28 -2.41 5.87 -17.24
C ILE A 28 -0.90 6.08 -17.21
N SER A 29 -0.45 7.29 -16.90
CA SER A 29 0.97 7.56 -16.78
C SER A 29 1.58 6.55 -15.82
N SER A 30 2.81 6.09 -16.08
CA SER A 30 3.55 5.21 -15.17
C SER A 30 3.55 5.74 -13.72
N TRP A 31 3.45 7.06 -13.57
CA TRP A 31 3.23 7.76 -12.32
C TRP A 31 1.90 7.38 -11.65
N GLN A 32 0.76 7.40 -12.36
CA GLN A 32 -0.55 7.12 -11.76
C GLN A 32 -0.71 5.69 -11.24
N ILE A 33 -0.05 4.67 -11.83
CA ILE A 33 -0.09 3.29 -11.29
C ILE A 33 0.69 3.18 -9.98
N LYS A 34 1.77 3.95 -9.81
CA LYS A 34 2.58 3.96 -8.57
C LYS A 34 1.82 4.49 -7.35
N TYR A 35 0.76 5.28 -7.56
CA TYR A 35 -0.03 5.91 -6.50
C TYR A 35 -1.35 5.20 -6.20
N PHE A 36 -1.69 4.13 -6.92
CA PHE A 36 -3.01 3.51 -6.78
C PHE A 36 -2.96 2.28 -5.86
N THR A 37 -3.33 2.54 -4.60
CA THR A 37 -3.64 1.60 -3.50
C THR A 37 -2.43 1.06 -2.73
N LYS A 38 -2.35 1.48 -1.46
CA LYS A 38 -1.47 0.84 -0.48
C LYS A 38 -1.96 -0.60 -0.30
N ALA A 39 -1.06 -1.57 -0.34
CA ALA A 39 -1.38 -2.99 -0.37
C ALA A 39 -1.89 -3.49 0.98
N PHE A 40 -1.38 -2.92 2.07
CA PHE A 40 -1.79 -3.22 3.43
C PHE A 40 -1.46 -2.04 4.35
N ASP A 41 -2.18 -1.96 5.47
CA ASP A 41 -1.86 -1.04 6.57
C ASP A 41 -1.11 -1.80 7.67
N PHE A 42 -0.18 -1.12 8.34
CA PHE A 42 0.54 -1.67 9.48
C PHE A 42 0.79 -0.60 10.54
N ILE A 43 1.08 -1.07 11.75
CA ILE A 43 1.53 -0.25 12.87
C ILE A 43 2.98 -0.60 13.18
N ASP A 44 3.76 0.41 13.54
CA ASP A 44 5.18 0.27 13.86
C ASP A 44 5.37 0.41 15.37
N LEU A 45 5.47 -0.72 16.07
CA LEU A 45 5.68 -0.77 17.52
C LEU A 45 7.15 -1.07 17.81
N PHE A 46 7.73 -0.34 18.78
CA PHE A 46 9.18 -0.38 19.03
C PHE A 46 9.94 0.00 17.76
N ALA A 47 9.50 1.10 17.15
CA ALA A 47 9.81 1.46 15.77
C ALA A 47 11.30 1.76 15.53
N GLY A 48 12.06 2.03 16.60
CA GLY A 48 13.45 2.46 16.56
C GLY A 48 13.59 3.66 15.63
N ILE A 49 14.53 3.56 14.67
CA ILE A 49 14.74 4.58 13.64
C ILE A 49 13.99 4.31 12.31
N GLY A 50 13.11 3.30 12.30
CA GLY A 50 12.20 2.99 11.18
C GLY A 50 12.71 2.00 10.13
N GLY A 51 13.50 1.01 10.57
CA GLY A 51 13.97 -0.07 9.70
C GLY A 51 12.82 -0.90 9.10
N PHE A 52 11.85 -1.32 9.93
CA PHE A 52 10.69 -2.09 9.47
C PHE A 52 9.79 -1.29 8.54
N ARG A 53 9.51 -0.03 8.89
CA ARG A 53 8.76 0.86 8.00
C ARG A 53 9.36 0.94 6.62
N LYS A 54 10.68 1.15 6.51
CA LYS A 54 11.36 1.21 5.21
C LYS A 54 11.18 -0.07 4.40
N GLY A 55 11.24 -1.23 5.06
CA GLY A 55 10.99 -2.53 4.43
C GLY A 55 9.54 -2.65 3.93
N PHE A 56 8.55 -2.36 4.78
CA PHE A 56 7.15 -2.50 4.43
C PHE A 56 6.67 -1.48 3.39
N GLU A 57 7.09 -0.22 3.47
CA GLU A 57 6.78 0.78 2.44
C GLU A 57 7.33 0.36 1.07
N SER A 58 8.47 -0.34 1.01
CA SER A 58 9.05 -0.83 -0.25
C SER A 58 8.19 -1.87 -0.97
N ILE A 59 7.32 -2.56 -0.22
CA ILE A 59 6.37 -3.57 -0.75
C ILE A 59 4.91 -3.08 -0.73
N GLY A 60 4.71 -1.77 -0.60
CA GLY A 60 3.38 -1.14 -0.67
C GLY A 60 2.64 -1.01 0.67
N GLY A 61 3.33 -1.20 1.79
CA GLY A 61 2.77 -1.03 3.13
C GLY A 61 2.54 0.44 3.50
N ASN A 62 1.50 0.68 4.29
CA ASN A 62 1.18 1.97 4.87
C ASN A 62 1.38 1.98 6.39
N CYS A 63 2.28 2.80 6.89
CA CYS A 63 2.37 3.02 8.34
C CYS A 63 1.23 3.94 8.78
N VAL A 64 0.30 3.43 9.59
CA VAL A 64 -0.85 4.21 10.11
C VAL A 64 -0.72 4.59 11.59
N PHE A 65 0.28 4.05 12.28
CA PHE A 65 0.59 4.36 13.68
C PHE A 65 2.05 4.01 13.97
N THR A 66 2.71 4.81 14.81
CA THR A 66 4.08 4.53 15.27
C THR A 66 4.19 4.77 16.77
N SER A 67 4.85 3.85 17.48
CA SER A 67 5.24 4.01 18.88
C SER A 67 6.73 3.70 19.05
N GLU A 68 7.44 4.63 19.68
CA GLU A 68 8.84 4.46 20.06
C GLU A 68 9.14 5.21 21.36
N ILE A 69 9.75 4.54 22.33
CA ILE A 69 9.99 5.09 23.67
C ILE A 69 11.30 5.91 23.74
N ASP A 70 12.32 5.54 22.96
CA ASP A 70 13.59 6.24 22.97
C ASP A 70 13.52 7.56 22.19
N ARG A 71 13.81 8.67 22.88
CA ARG A 71 13.70 10.02 22.31
C ARG A 71 14.61 10.22 21.09
N PHE A 72 15.84 9.71 21.10
CA PHE A 72 16.79 9.92 20.01
C PHE A 72 16.40 9.12 18.76
N ALA A 73 15.87 7.91 18.97
CA ALA A 73 15.27 7.11 17.92
C ALA A 73 14.07 7.82 17.30
N GLN A 74 13.19 8.43 18.11
CA GLN A 74 12.06 9.22 17.61
C GLN A 74 12.50 10.40 16.74
N GLU A 75 13.49 11.18 17.19
CA GLU A 75 14.02 12.32 16.45
C GLU A 75 14.56 11.86 15.08
N THR A 76 15.31 10.78 15.06
CA THR A 76 15.85 10.18 13.84
C THR A 76 14.74 9.64 12.94
N TYR A 77 13.74 8.95 13.49
CA TYR A 77 12.60 8.42 12.74
C TYR A 77 11.83 9.56 12.06
N LYS A 78 11.50 10.62 12.81
CA LYS A 78 10.78 11.78 12.29
C LYS A 78 11.57 12.54 11.23
N ALA A 79 12.90 12.55 11.32
CA ALA A 79 13.76 13.11 10.27
C ALA A 79 13.77 12.24 9.00
N ASN A 80 13.71 10.90 9.15
CA ASN A 80 13.73 9.97 8.03
C ASN A 80 12.39 9.87 7.28
N PHE A 81 11.28 10.06 7.98
CA PHE A 81 9.95 9.83 7.43
C PHE A 81 8.99 10.98 7.75
N GLN A 82 8.35 11.50 6.71
CA GLN A 82 7.16 12.35 6.89
C GLN A 82 6.00 11.45 7.36
N THR A 83 5.49 11.71 8.57
CA THR A 83 4.37 10.99 9.17
C THR A 83 3.15 11.88 9.19
N ASN A 84 2.02 11.38 8.67
CA ASN A 84 0.72 12.06 8.75
C ASN A 84 -0.18 11.45 9.84
N HIS A 85 0.35 10.51 10.62
CA HIS A 85 -0.34 9.80 11.67
C HIS A 85 0.21 10.15 13.05
N PHE A 86 -0.50 9.73 14.09
CA PHE A 86 -0.10 9.94 15.47
C PHE A 86 1.16 9.14 15.83
N PHE A 87 2.15 9.83 16.39
CA PHE A 87 3.41 9.24 16.86
C PHE A 87 3.39 9.17 18.39
N ALA A 88 3.25 7.97 18.94
CA ALA A 88 3.25 7.70 20.37
C ALA A 88 4.66 7.49 20.94
N GLY A 89 4.81 7.76 22.23
CA GLY A 89 5.96 7.35 23.03
C GLY A 89 5.83 5.90 23.49
N ASP A 90 5.78 5.70 24.81
CA ASP A 90 5.57 4.39 25.42
C ASP A 90 4.21 3.80 25.05
N ILE A 91 4.22 2.59 24.48
CA ILE A 91 2.99 1.92 24.04
C ILE A 91 2.04 1.60 25.21
N ARG A 92 2.56 1.46 26.44
CA ARG A 92 1.76 1.20 27.64
C ARG A 92 0.84 2.35 28.02
N GLU A 93 1.08 3.55 27.50
CA GLU A 93 0.23 4.73 27.73
C GLU A 93 -0.93 4.82 26.72
N VAL A 94 -0.92 3.99 25.68
CA VAL A 94 -1.91 3.99 24.59
C VAL A 94 -2.96 2.88 24.77
N ILE A 95 -2.63 1.83 25.53
CA ILE A 95 -3.47 0.64 25.73
C ILE A 95 -4.09 0.57 27.13
#